data_AF-A0A2K3JQ12-F1
#
_entry.id   AF-A0A2K3JQ12-F1
#
_cell.length_a   1.000
_cell.length_b   1.000
_cell.length_c   1.000
_cell.angle_alpha   90.00
_cell.angle_beta   90.00
_cell.angle_gamma   90.00
#
_symmetry.space_group_name_H-M   'P 1'
#
loop_
_entity.id
_entity.type
_entity.pdbx_description
1 polymer ?
#
loop_
_entity_poly.entity_id
_entity_poly.type
_entity_poly.pdbx_seq_one_letter_code
_entity_poly.pdbx_strand_id
1 'polypeptide(L)'
;HFEDFVAGHFRLKARDILTACRAYAEGGPVGSVLHNAGQSSRSAPATNQKEFQSAVSRMMNTLIAFFTKNGSTNCEDFRSQELYSLSAAATVNLETFKIESAGTKLTQVGSYGVNEV
;
A
#
# COMPACT_ATOMS: atom_id res chain seq x y z
N HIS A 1 -18.79 -0.40 29.88
CA HIS A 1 -20.01 -0.41 29.04
C HIS A 1 -19.82 0.16 27.64
N PHE A 2 -18.94 1.14 27.41
CA PHE A 2 -18.66 1.60 26.03
C PHE A 2 -17.90 0.57 25.19
N GLU A 3 -16.98 -0.17 25.81
CA GLU A 3 -16.17 -1.20 25.14
C GLU A 3 -17.02 -2.29 24.50
N ASP A 4 -18.02 -2.82 25.22
CA ASP A 4 -18.95 -3.84 24.69
C ASP A 4 -19.76 -3.32 23.51
N PHE A 5 -20.20 -2.07 23.59
CA PHE A 5 -20.92 -1.40 22.51
C PHE A 5 -20.04 -1.26 21.26
N VAL A 6 -18.80 -0.80 21.43
CA VAL A 6 -17.84 -0.64 20.33
C VAL A 6 -17.48 -1.99 19.72
N ALA A 7 -17.20 -3.00 20.54
CA ALA A 7 -16.89 -4.36 20.09
C ALA A 7 -18.07 -4.94 19.28
N GLY A 8 -19.30 -4.80 19.78
CA GLY A 8 -20.51 -5.21 19.08
C GLY A 8 -20.71 -4.48 17.74
N HIS A 9 -20.50 -3.17 17.71
CA HIS A 9 -20.62 -2.37 16.49
C HIS A 9 -19.63 -2.81 15.42
N PHE A 10 -18.34 -2.91 15.76
CA PHE A 10 -17.31 -3.33 14.81
C PHE A 10 -17.49 -4.78 14.35
N ARG A 11 -18.02 -5.66 15.21
CA ARG A 11 -18.36 -7.04 14.81
C ARG A 11 -19.44 -7.07 13.73
N LEU A 12 -20.49 -6.27 13.89
CA LEU A 12 -21.59 -6.18 12.93
C LEU A 12 -21.18 -5.45 11.63
N LYS A 13 -20.28 -4.48 11.74
CA LYS A 13 -19.84 -3.62 10.63
C LYS A 13 -18.57 -4.07 9.92
N ALA A 14 -17.93 -5.14 10.38
CA ALA A 14 -16.68 -5.64 9.82
C ALA A 14 -16.71 -5.80 8.29
N ARG A 15 -17.76 -6.44 7.75
CA ARG A 15 -17.87 -6.64 6.28
C ARG A 15 -18.08 -5.34 5.52
N ASP A 16 -18.89 -4.42 6.02
CA ASP A 16 -19.12 -3.10 5.41
C ASP A 16 -17.78 -2.33 5.35
N ILE A 17 -17.03 -2.35 6.45
CA ILE A 17 -15.72 -1.70 6.56
C ILE A 17 -14.72 -2.32 5.59
N LEU A 18 -14.58 -3.66 5.57
CA LEU A 18 -13.68 -4.36 4.67
C LEU A 18 -14.04 -4.13 3.20
N THR A 19 -15.32 -4.05 2.86
CA THR A 19 -15.80 -3.73 1.51
C THR A 19 -15.39 -2.32 1.10
N ALA A 20 -15.57 -1.34 1.98
CA ALA A 20 -15.14 0.04 1.72
C ALA A 20 -13.61 0.13 1.57
N CYS A 21 -12.85 -0.51 2.47
CA CYS A 21 -11.39 -0.55 2.38
C CYS A 21 -10.92 -1.23 1.08
N ARG A 22 -11.63 -2.27 0.62
CA ARG A 22 -11.30 -2.94 -0.64
C ARG A 22 -11.51 -1.98 -1.81
N ALA A 23 -12.66 -1.31 -1.87
CA ALA A 23 -12.93 -0.31 -2.88
C ALA A 23 -11.86 0.80 -2.88
N TYR A 24 -11.42 1.26 -1.70
CA TYR A 24 -10.33 2.23 -1.57
C TYR A 24 -8.98 1.72 -2.06
N ALA A 25 -8.64 0.45 -1.80
CA ALA A 25 -7.42 -0.18 -2.32
C ALA A 25 -7.45 -0.31 -3.85
N GLU A 26 -8.62 -0.55 -4.43
CA GLU A 26 -8.85 -0.64 -5.89
C GLU A 26 -8.97 0.75 -6.56
N GLY A 27 -8.82 1.83 -5.79
CA GLY A 27 -8.80 3.20 -6.29
C GLY A 27 -10.16 3.88 -6.37
N GLY A 28 -11.16 3.33 -5.68
CA GLY A 28 -12.43 3.97 -5.42
C GLY A 28 -12.24 5.38 -4.82
N PRO A 29 -13.14 6.32 -5.14
CA PRO A 29 -13.01 7.70 -4.70
C PRO A 29 -13.09 7.79 -3.17
N VAL A 30 -12.07 8.39 -2.58
CA VAL A 30 -12.12 8.87 -1.20
C VAL A 30 -12.71 10.27 -1.18
N GLY A 31 -13.52 10.57 -0.16
CA GLY A 31 -14.32 11.80 -0.10
C GLY A 31 -13.55 13.06 -0.53
N SER A 32 -14.16 13.83 -1.44
CA SER A 32 -13.74 15.19 -1.78
C SER A 32 -14.64 16.17 -1.02
N VAL A 33 -14.02 17.20 -0.41
CA VAL A 33 -14.63 18.23 0.43
C VAL A 33 -15.95 18.71 -0.17
N LEU A 34 -17.02 18.66 0.64
CA LEU A 34 -18.30 19.28 0.31
C LEU A 34 -18.05 20.76 0.04
N HIS A 35 -18.17 21.13 -1.22
CA HIS A 35 -17.79 22.42 -1.75
C HIS A 35 -18.74 23.49 -1.20
N ASN A 36 -18.26 24.36 -0.31
CA ASN A 36 -18.83 25.71 -0.23
C ASN A 36 -18.36 26.42 -1.52
N ALA A 37 -19.31 26.88 -2.33
CA ALA A 37 -19.13 27.41 -3.68
C ALA A 37 -17.86 28.29 -3.82
N GLY A 38 -16.85 27.86 -4.58
CA GLY A 38 -15.86 28.78 -5.15
C GLY A 38 -14.38 28.38 -5.22
N GLN A 39 -13.97 27.15 -4.88
CA GLN A 39 -12.55 26.77 -4.97
C GLN A 39 -12.42 25.43 -5.69
N SER A 40 -12.15 25.49 -7.00
CA SER A 40 -11.84 24.36 -7.89
C SER A 40 -11.20 23.21 -7.12
N SER A 41 -11.95 22.11 -6.97
CA SER A 41 -11.49 20.87 -6.35
C SER A 41 -10.24 20.41 -7.09
N ARG A 42 -9.06 20.76 -6.59
CA ARG A 42 -7.83 20.12 -7.03
C ARG A 42 -7.90 18.73 -6.44
N SER A 43 -8.22 17.75 -7.30
CA SER A 43 -7.90 16.34 -7.08
C SER A 43 -6.57 16.28 -6.33
N ALA A 44 -6.51 15.52 -5.24
CA ALA A 44 -5.24 15.24 -4.61
C ALA A 44 -4.25 14.78 -5.70
N PRO A 45 -2.98 15.21 -5.66
CA PRO A 45 -1.96 14.70 -6.56
C PRO A 45 -2.07 13.18 -6.68
N ALA A 46 -1.98 12.64 -7.90
CA ALA A 46 -2.11 11.20 -8.15
C ALA A 46 -1.14 10.34 -7.30
N THR A 47 -0.03 10.94 -6.84
CA THR A 47 0.92 10.34 -5.89
C THR A 47 0.27 10.04 -4.54
N ASN A 48 -0.46 10.99 -3.96
CA ASN A 48 -1.13 10.83 -2.65
C ASN A 48 -2.23 9.76 -2.71
N GLN A 49 -2.92 9.62 -3.85
CA GLN A 49 -3.93 8.59 -4.03
C GLN A 49 -3.31 7.18 -4.08
N LYS A 50 -2.19 7.00 -4.81
CA LYS A 50 -1.48 5.71 -4.86
C LYS A 50 -0.88 5.32 -3.52
N GLU A 51 -0.31 6.28 -2.79
CA GLU A 51 0.21 6.05 -1.43
C GLU A 51 -0.90 5.62 -0.47
N PHE A 52 -2.05 6.28 -0.54
CA PHE A 52 -3.23 5.91 0.24
C PHE A 52 -3.75 4.50 -0.10
N GLN A 53 -3.93 4.19 -1.39
CA GLN A 53 -4.32 2.84 -1.86
C GLN A 53 -3.36 1.77 -1.32
N SER A 54 -2.05 2.04 -1.40
CA SER A 54 -1.01 1.15 -0.87
C SER A 54 -1.09 0.99 0.64
N ALA A 55 -1.35 2.06 1.38
CA ALA A 55 -1.50 2.00 2.84
C ALA A 55 -2.73 1.19 3.26
N VAL A 56 -3.88 1.40 2.59
CA VAL A 56 -5.11 0.63 2.84
C VAL A 56 -4.91 -0.85 2.51
N SER A 57 -4.24 -1.15 1.39
CA SER A 57 -3.91 -2.53 0.99
C SER A 57 -3.06 -3.23 2.05
N ARG A 58 -2.03 -2.54 2.57
CA ARG A 58 -1.15 -3.07 3.63
C ARG A 58 -1.90 -3.34 4.95
N MET A 59 -2.91 -2.54 5.27
CA MET A 59 -3.67 -2.66 6.51
C MET A 59 -4.77 -3.75 6.45
N MET A 60 -5.17 -4.19 5.26
CA MET A 60 -6.29 -5.10 5.05
C MET A 60 -6.17 -6.40 5.86
N ASN A 61 -5.00 -7.04 5.85
CA ASN A 61 -4.77 -8.29 6.60
C ASN A 61 -4.91 -8.09 8.11
N THR A 62 -4.45 -6.95 8.61
CA THR A 62 -4.56 -6.58 10.03
C THR A 62 -6.01 -6.37 10.43
N LEU A 63 -6.81 -5.70 9.59
CA LEU A 63 -8.25 -5.51 9.82
C LEU A 63 -9.00 -6.84 9.83
N ILE A 64 -8.73 -7.73 8.86
CA ILE A 64 -9.32 -9.07 8.81
C ILE A 64 -9.03 -9.82 10.11
N ALA A 65 -7.76 -9.84 10.54
CA ALA A 65 -7.36 -10.54 11.76
C ALA A 65 -8.08 -9.99 13.01
N PHE A 66 -8.19 -8.66 13.15
CA PHE A 66 -8.89 -8.06 14.28
C PHE A 66 -10.39 -8.29 14.26
N PHE A 67 -11.04 -8.21 13.09
CA PHE A 67 -12.47 -8.48 12.98
C PHE A 67 -12.81 -9.94 13.23
N THR A 68 -12.02 -10.89 12.71
CA THR A 68 -12.15 -12.32 13.00
C THR A 68 -11.99 -12.58 14.50
N LYS A 69 -10.96 -11.99 15.13
CA LYS A 69 -10.74 -12.11 16.59
C LYS A 69 -11.88 -11.51 17.40
N ASN A 70 -12.50 -10.44 16.93
CA ASN A 70 -13.66 -9.80 17.54
C ASN A 70 -14.98 -10.57 17.28
N GLY A 71 -14.92 -11.74 16.65
CA GLY A 71 -16.07 -12.62 16.41
C GLY A 71 -16.88 -12.30 15.15
N SER A 72 -16.31 -11.55 14.21
CA SER A 72 -16.94 -11.29 12.91
C SER A 72 -16.77 -12.50 12.01
N THR A 73 -17.83 -12.89 11.30
CA THR A 73 -17.81 -14.05 10.41
C THR A 73 -17.49 -13.64 8.97
N ASN A 74 -16.90 -14.57 8.20
CA ASN A 74 -16.66 -14.42 6.77
C ASN A 74 -15.75 -13.21 6.43
N CYS A 75 -14.87 -12.78 7.34
CA CYS A 75 -13.86 -11.76 7.04
C CYS A 75 -12.73 -12.32 6.15
N GLU A 76 -12.53 -13.63 6.16
CA GLU A 76 -11.50 -14.32 5.39
C GLU A 76 -11.72 -14.26 3.87
N ASP A 77 -12.97 -14.04 3.41
CA ASP A 77 -13.29 -13.81 1.99
C ASP A 77 -12.50 -12.63 1.40
N PHE A 78 -12.14 -11.65 2.24
CA PHE A 78 -11.38 -10.47 1.85
C PHE A 78 -9.87 -10.73 1.75
N ARG A 79 -9.40 -11.94 2.08
CA ARG A 79 -7.98 -12.36 1.96
C ARG A 79 -7.56 -12.70 0.52
N SER A 80 -8.35 -12.31 -0.48
CA SER A 80 -8.12 -12.64 -1.89
C SER A 80 -6.70 -12.27 -2.37
N GLN A 81 -6.06 -13.20 -3.08
CA GLN A 81 -4.64 -13.23 -3.50
C GLN A 81 -4.15 -12.05 -4.36
N GLU A 82 -5.03 -11.18 -4.86
CA GLU A 82 -4.67 -10.09 -5.78
C GLU A 82 -3.95 -8.92 -5.10
N LEU A 83 -4.08 -8.76 -3.78
CA LEU A 83 -3.30 -7.78 -2.99
C LEU A 83 -1.94 -8.31 -2.52
N TYR A 84 -1.68 -9.61 -2.68
CA TYR A 84 -0.43 -10.26 -2.30
C TYR A 84 0.68 -10.09 -3.35
N SER A 85 0.33 -9.83 -4.62
CA SER A 85 1.32 -9.72 -5.69
C SER A 85 2.12 -8.40 -5.66
N LEU A 86 1.53 -7.31 -5.16
CA LEU A 86 2.22 -6.01 -5.06
C LEU A 86 3.20 -5.95 -3.88
N SER A 87 2.89 -6.60 -2.75
CA SER A 87 3.83 -6.70 -1.63
C SER A 87 4.95 -7.71 -1.89
N ALA A 88 4.66 -8.81 -2.60
CA ALA A 88 5.68 -9.80 -2.99
C ALA A 88 6.65 -9.23 -4.05
N ALA A 89 6.15 -8.46 -5.02
CA ALA A 89 7.01 -7.76 -5.98
C ALA A 89 7.90 -6.72 -5.29
N ALA A 90 7.39 -6.03 -4.26
CA ALA A 90 8.19 -5.07 -3.49
C ALA A 90 9.36 -5.74 -2.72
N THR A 91 9.19 -6.97 -2.24
CA THR A 91 10.27 -7.71 -1.57
C THR A 91 11.31 -8.26 -2.54
N VAL A 92 10.91 -8.71 -3.74
CA VAL A 92 11.84 -9.20 -4.78
C VAL A 92 12.74 -8.07 -5.32
N ASN A 93 12.20 -6.85 -5.41
CA ASN A 93 12.98 -5.70 -5.84
C ASN A 93 14.09 -5.33 -4.83
N LEU A 94 13.93 -5.59 -3.53
CA LEU A 94 14.95 -5.29 -2.52
C LEU A 94 16.18 -6.22 -2.60
N GLU A 95 16.00 -7.47 -3.04
CA GLU A 95 17.11 -8.41 -3.22
C GLU A 95 17.94 -8.11 -4.48
N THR A 96 17.29 -7.58 -5.54
CA THR A 96 17.95 -7.23 -6.79
C THR A 96 18.94 -6.07 -6.64
N PHE A 97 18.63 -5.06 -5.80
CA PHE A 97 19.54 -3.93 -5.52
C PHE A 97 20.78 -4.31 -4.68
N LYS A 98 20.77 -5.45 -3.97
CA LYS A 98 21.94 -5.91 -3.20
C LYS A 98 23.01 -6.60 -4.04
N ILE A 99 22.68 -7.03 -5.26
CA ILE A 99 23.63 -7.76 -6.12
C ILE A 99 24.50 -6.79 -6.94
N GLU A 100 23.96 -5.65 -7.38
CA GLU A 100 24.72 -4.68 -8.20
C GLU A 100 25.78 -3.89 -7.42
N SER A 101 25.68 -3.79 -6.10
CA SER A 101 26.63 -3.04 -5.27
C SER A 101 27.93 -3.80 -4.95
N ALA A 102 28.04 -5.09 -5.33
CA ALA A 102 29.24 -5.90 -5.11
C ALA A 102 30.20 -5.99 -6.31
N GLY A 103 29.87 -5.33 -7.44
CA GLY A 103 30.50 -5.59 -8.73
C GLY A 103 31.18 -4.40 -9.41
N THR A 104 31.92 -3.54 -8.70
CA THR A 104 32.81 -2.58 -9.38
C THR A 104 34.27 -2.80 -8.96
N LYS A 105 34.98 -3.66 -9.70
CA LYS A 105 36.45 -3.70 -9.64
C LYS A 105 37.01 -2.51 -10.40
N LEU A 106 37.61 -1.57 -9.67
CA LEU A 106 38.49 -0.55 -10.23
C LEU A 106 39.64 -1.24 -10.97
N THR A 107 39.68 -1.12 -12.30
CA THR A 107 40.85 -1.48 -13.09
C THR A 107 41.48 -0.18 -13.57
N GLN A 108 42.54 0.25 -12.89
CA GLN A 108 43.38 1.35 -13.32
C GLN A 108 44.21 0.87 -14.51
N VAL A 109 43.84 1.29 -15.72
CA VAL A 109 44.70 1.16 -16.90
C VAL A 109 45.41 2.50 -17.08
N GLY A 110 46.65 2.57 -16.61
CA GLY A 110 47.56 3.65 -16.97
C GLY A 110 48.03 3.45 -18.41
N SER A 111 47.77 4.43 -19.27
CA SER A 111 48.47 4.55 -20.54
C SER A 111 48.59 6.02 -20.92
N TYR A 112 49.80 6.56 -20.78
CA TYR A 112 50.22 7.79 -21.46
C TYR A 112 51.30 7.40 -22.45
N GLY A 113 50.88 7.04 -23.66
CA GLY A 113 51.72 7.08 -24.85
C GLY A 113 51.60 8.47 -25.45
N VAL A 114 52.70 9.22 -25.41
CA VAL A 114 52.84 10.56 -26.01
C VAL A 114 53.08 10.36 -27.50
N ASN A 115 52.18 10.85 -28.35
CA ASN A 115 52.43 11.04 -29.77
C ASN A 115 52.64 12.54 -30.00
N GLU A 116 53.86 12.94 -30.39
CA GLU A 116 54.08 14.24 -31.01
C GLU A 116 54.93 14.04 -32.28
N VAL A 117 54.26 14.41 -33.38
CA VAL A 117 54.64 14.76 -34.76
C VAL A 117 56.08 14.51 -35.22
#